data_AF-N8YQE9-F1
#
_entry.id   AF-N8YQE9-F1
#
_cell.length_a   1.000
_cell.length_b   1.000
_cell.length_c   1.000
_cell.angle_alpha   90.00
_cell.angle_beta   90.00
_cell.angle_gamma   90.00
#
_symmetry.space_group_name_H-M   'P 1'
#
loop_
_entity.id
_entity.type
_entity.pdbx_description
1 polymer ?
#
loop_
_entity_poly.entity_id
_entity_poly.type
_entity_poly.pdbx_seq_one_letter_code
_entity_poly.pdbx_strand_id
1 'polypeptide(L)'
;MIQEKQDKVNELLNYAGYYLTPTDCNIEGGCTCIVPIIMDVSMQVQHASEPQNPLAHYINLYPSASRADESNWGEVELKTETYQIQAAPKFENGTVIVPRSRLIKEERPQNSTAVFLHETAHLFGFPDEYFEGGGAVHKMYIKPDTQAVDIHFPEPKDDWKRRVDGQLMSSAVPGKMPIIPPYYYEQFRQYFEKKTGVRWTIKKLGN
;
A
#
# COMPACT_ATOMS: atom_id res chain seq x y z
N MET A 1 -2.81 -13.83 -15.92
CA MET A 1 -3.65 -12.89 -15.16
C MET A 1 -3.31 -12.89 -13.67
N ILE A 2 -3.52 -13.98 -12.91
CA ILE A 2 -3.08 -14.02 -11.49
C ILE A 2 -1.57 -14.03 -11.34
N GLN A 3 -0.85 -14.80 -12.19
CA GLN A 3 0.61 -14.84 -12.18
C GLN A 3 1.22 -13.46 -12.46
N GLU A 4 0.65 -12.73 -13.43
CA GLU A 4 1.09 -11.37 -13.75
C GLU A 4 0.86 -10.41 -12.57
N LYS A 5 -0.27 -10.54 -11.86
CA LYS A 5 -0.52 -9.77 -10.63
C LYS A 5 0.47 -10.14 -9.54
N GLN A 6 0.77 -11.43 -9.36
CA GLN A 6 1.77 -11.91 -8.41
C GLN A 6 3.15 -11.34 -8.72
N ASP A 7 3.61 -11.48 -9.97
CA ASP A 7 4.92 -11.00 -10.40
C ASP A 7 5.05 -9.48 -10.17
N LYS A 8 3.99 -8.74 -10.52
CA LYS A 8 3.95 -7.29 -10.32
C LYS A 8 3.91 -6.89 -8.85
N VAL A 9 3.17 -7.61 -8.02
CA VAL A 9 3.14 -7.36 -6.58
C VAL A 9 4.51 -7.64 -5.96
N ASN A 10 5.16 -8.76 -6.31
CA ASN A 10 6.49 -9.09 -5.83
C ASN A 10 7.55 -8.08 -6.31
N GLU A 11 7.47 -7.63 -7.55
CA GLU A 11 8.33 -6.54 -8.04
C GLU A 11 8.13 -5.27 -7.19
N LEU A 12 6.88 -4.87 -6.98
CA LEU A 12 6.53 -3.61 -6.35
C LEU A 12 6.59 -3.63 -4.81
N LEU A 13 6.56 -4.77 -4.14
CA LEU A 13 6.86 -4.82 -2.70
C LEU A 13 8.36 -4.59 -2.45
N ASN A 14 9.19 -4.97 -3.42
CA ASN A 14 10.64 -4.94 -3.31
C ASN A 14 11.29 -3.77 -4.05
N TYR A 15 10.53 -2.94 -4.78
CA TYR A 15 11.10 -1.83 -5.59
C TYR A 15 11.94 -0.86 -4.76
N ALA A 16 11.59 -0.70 -3.48
CA ALA A 16 12.34 0.19 -2.59
C ALA A 16 13.73 -0.36 -2.24
N GLY A 17 13.98 -1.67 -2.40
CA GLY A 17 15.32 -2.27 -2.30
C GLY A 17 15.94 -2.14 -0.92
N TYR A 18 15.18 -2.40 0.15
CA TYR A 18 15.71 -2.35 1.51
C TYR A 18 16.57 -3.57 1.86
N TYR A 19 17.62 -3.32 2.64
CA TYR A 19 18.54 -4.35 3.13
C TYR A 19 19.01 -4.03 4.55
N LEU A 20 19.48 -5.05 5.25
CA LEU A 20 20.10 -4.94 6.57
C LEU A 20 21.63 -4.96 6.43
N THR A 21 22.29 -4.12 7.21
CA THR A 21 23.74 -4.12 7.41
C THR A 21 24.06 -4.05 8.90
N PRO A 22 25.14 -4.67 9.39
CA PRO A 22 25.55 -4.54 10.77
C PRO A 22 25.84 -3.08 11.13
N THR A 23 25.44 -2.67 12.34
CA THR A 23 25.70 -1.34 12.90
C THR A 23 27.02 -1.33 13.68
N ASP A 24 27.24 -2.39 14.47
CA ASP A 24 28.46 -2.55 15.26
C ASP A 24 29.29 -3.69 14.72
N CYS A 25 30.55 -3.37 14.46
CA CYS A 25 31.47 -4.21 13.76
C CYS A 25 32.52 -4.78 14.71
N ASN A 26 32.09 -5.69 15.57
CA ASN A 26 32.98 -6.40 16.49
C ASN A 26 33.40 -7.79 15.97
N ILE A 27 33.05 -8.13 14.72
CA ILE A 27 33.32 -9.43 14.11
C ILE A 27 34.26 -9.19 12.92
N GLU A 28 35.47 -9.74 12.96
CA GLU A 28 36.40 -9.69 11.82
C GLU A 28 35.73 -10.26 10.55
N GLY A 29 35.72 -9.46 9.48
CA GLY A 29 35.16 -9.84 8.17
C GLY A 29 33.63 -9.72 8.00
N GLY A 30 32.86 -9.51 9.07
CA GLY A 30 31.38 -9.44 9.01
C GLY A 30 30.80 -8.07 8.61
N CYS A 31 31.65 -7.04 8.53
CA CYS A 31 31.25 -5.64 8.38
C CYS A 31 30.71 -5.22 7.03
N THR A 32 30.92 -6.05 6.02
CA THR A 32 30.43 -5.84 4.66
C THR A 32 29.20 -6.68 4.36
N CYS A 33 28.65 -7.39 5.35
CA CYS A 33 27.47 -8.21 5.15
C CYS A 33 26.26 -7.35 4.80
N ILE A 34 25.66 -7.66 3.66
CA ILE A 34 24.43 -7.07 3.16
C ILE A 34 23.41 -8.19 3.10
N VAL A 35 22.30 -8.04 3.83
CA VAL A 35 21.20 -8.99 3.83
C VAL A 35 19.98 -8.30 3.21
N PRO A 36 19.63 -8.58 1.95
CA PRO A 36 18.44 -7.99 1.33
C PRO A 36 17.18 -8.47 2.05
N ILE A 37 16.20 -7.57 2.21
CA ILE A 37 14.86 -7.95 2.69
C ILE A 37 13.99 -8.12 1.45
N ILE A 38 13.64 -9.37 1.14
CA ILE A 38 12.79 -9.71 0.01
C ILE A 38 11.46 -10.23 0.54
N MET A 39 10.39 -9.54 0.19
CA MET A 39 9.01 -9.99 0.39
C MET A 39 8.59 -10.83 -0.80
N ASP A 40 8.08 -12.03 -0.55
CA ASP A 40 7.63 -12.94 -1.60
C ASP A 40 6.23 -13.45 -1.29
N VAL A 41 5.33 -13.27 -2.24
CA VAL A 41 3.93 -13.66 -2.17
C VAL A 41 3.64 -14.65 -3.28
N SER A 42 3.07 -15.79 -2.91
CA SER A 42 2.53 -16.76 -3.85
C SER A 42 1.02 -16.70 -3.82
N MET A 43 0.42 -16.50 -4.99
CA MET A 43 -1.03 -16.51 -5.21
C MET A 43 -1.42 -17.80 -5.92
N GLN A 44 -2.43 -18.48 -5.39
CA GLN A 44 -2.98 -19.67 -6.00
C GLN A 44 -4.48 -19.47 -6.20
N VAL A 45 -5.00 -19.91 -7.34
CA VAL A 45 -6.44 -19.87 -7.62
C VAL A 45 -7.00 -21.24 -7.25
N GLN A 46 -8.00 -21.24 -6.39
CA GLN A 46 -8.76 -22.43 -6.02
C GLN A 46 -10.24 -22.22 -6.31
N HIS A 47 -10.97 -23.29 -6.56
CA HIS A 47 -12.41 -23.20 -6.73
C HIS A 47 -13.09 -23.00 -5.37
N ALA A 48 -14.17 -22.21 -5.32
CA ALA A 48 -14.85 -21.89 -4.06
C ALA A 48 -15.43 -23.12 -3.32
N SER A 49 -15.62 -24.24 -4.02
CA SER A 49 -16.07 -25.51 -3.43
C SER A 49 -14.95 -26.36 -2.83
N GLU A 50 -13.69 -26.00 -3.04
CA GLU A 50 -12.54 -26.75 -2.54
C GLU A 50 -12.31 -26.44 -1.05
N PRO A 51 -11.89 -27.43 -0.25
CA PRO A 51 -11.61 -27.21 1.17
C PRO A 51 -10.54 -26.13 1.36
N GLN A 52 -10.83 -25.16 2.21
CA GLN A 52 -9.88 -24.13 2.57
C GLN A 52 -8.79 -24.69 3.51
N ASN A 53 -7.53 -24.56 3.11
CA ASN A 53 -6.37 -24.63 4.00
C ASN A 53 -6.46 -23.53 5.09
N PRO A 54 -6.46 -23.88 6.38
CA PRO A 54 -6.58 -22.92 7.48
C PRO A 54 -5.39 -21.97 7.63
N LEU A 55 -4.27 -22.24 6.97
CA LEU A 55 -3.06 -21.40 7.01
C LEU A 55 -2.99 -20.41 5.84
N ALA A 56 -3.91 -20.48 4.89
CA ALA A 56 -3.94 -19.57 3.75
C ALA A 56 -4.87 -18.39 4.02
N HIS A 57 -4.51 -17.23 3.48
CA HIS A 57 -5.38 -16.06 3.42
C HIS A 57 -6.20 -16.12 2.13
N TYR A 58 -7.53 -16.00 2.24
CA TYR A 58 -8.43 -16.13 1.10
C TYR A 58 -8.89 -14.78 0.59
N ILE A 59 -8.88 -14.63 -0.73
CA ILE A 59 -9.32 -13.43 -1.41
C ILE A 59 -10.34 -13.85 -2.48
N ASN A 60 -11.52 -13.26 -2.45
CA ASN A 60 -12.54 -13.46 -3.46
C ASN A 60 -12.17 -12.68 -4.72
N LEU A 61 -12.15 -13.36 -5.86
CA LEU A 61 -11.88 -12.73 -7.16
C LEU A 61 -13.19 -12.42 -7.89
N TYR A 62 -13.35 -11.17 -8.32
CA TYR A 62 -14.48 -10.69 -9.09
C TYR A 62 -14.01 -10.10 -10.43
N PRO A 63 -14.86 -10.11 -11.49
CA PRO A 63 -14.54 -9.41 -12.74
C PRO A 63 -14.24 -7.92 -12.55
N SER A 64 -14.88 -7.29 -11.56
CA SER A 64 -14.63 -5.89 -11.18
C SER A 64 -15.00 -5.64 -9.73
N ALA A 65 -14.36 -4.66 -9.10
CA ALA A 65 -14.72 -4.18 -7.76
C ALA A 65 -14.74 -2.64 -7.74
N SER A 66 -15.66 -2.04 -6.98
CA SER A 66 -15.69 -0.59 -6.75
C SER A 66 -14.61 -0.14 -5.75
N ARG A 67 -14.21 -1.05 -4.85
CA ARG A 67 -13.05 -0.93 -3.97
C ARG A 67 -12.54 -2.34 -3.69
N ALA A 68 -11.27 -2.61 -3.96
CA ALA A 68 -10.64 -3.84 -3.51
C ALA A 68 -10.21 -3.70 -2.03
N ASP A 69 -10.29 -4.78 -1.28
CA ASP A 69 -9.89 -4.87 0.13
C ASP A 69 -9.16 -6.19 0.41
N GLU A 70 -8.76 -6.44 1.67
CA GLU A 70 -8.05 -7.64 2.11
C GLU A 70 -8.77 -8.97 1.80
N SER A 71 -10.07 -8.95 1.44
CA SER A 71 -10.89 -10.12 1.20
C SER A 71 -11.53 -10.18 -0.20
N ASN A 72 -11.57 -9.08 -0.96
CA ASN A 72 -12.34 -8.97 -2.20
C ASN A 72 -11.60 -8.16 -3.26
N TRP A 73 -11.17 -8.80 -4.34
CA TRP A 73 -10.36 -8.20 -5.40
C TRP A 73 -11.09 -8.24 -6.75
N GLY A 74 -11.07 -7.12 -7.47
CA GLY A 74 -11.49 -7.05 -8.86
C GLY A 74 -10.35 -7.35 -9.84
N GLU A 75 -10.64 -7.83 -11.04
CA GLU A 75 -9.67 -7.79 -12.14
C GLU A 75 -9.30 -6.33 -12.46
N VAL A 76 -10.33 -5.48 -12.53
CA VAL A 76 -10.25 -4.02 -12.65
C VAL A 76 -10.95 -3.33 -11.47
N GLU A 77 -10.47 -2.15 -11.08
CA GLU A 77 -11.18 -1.28 -10.14
C GLU A 77 -11.98 -0.23 -10.91
N LEU A 78 -13.27 -0.12 -10.61
CA LEU A 78 -14.15 0.88 -11.20
C LEU A 78 -14.28 2.05 -10.23
N LYS A 79 -13.83 3.24 -10.65
CA LYS A 79 -14.05 4.48 -9.89
C LYS A 79 -14.97 5.41 -10.64
N THR A 80 -15.87 6.05 -9.90
CA THR A 80 -16.67 7.14 -10.43
C THR A 80 -15.79 8.36 -10.66
N GLU A 81 -15.60 8.72 -11.92
CA GLU A 81 -14.93 9.96 -12.31
C GLU A 81 -15.96 11.03 -12.65
N THR A 82 -15.66 12.28 -12.28
CA THR A 82 -16.43 13.45 -12.74
C THR A 82 -15.55 14.25 -13.70
N TYR A 83 -15.97 14.35 -14.97
CA TYR A 83 -15.24 15.14 -15.97
C TYR A 83 -16.21 16.05 -16.75
N GLN A 84 -15.67 17.16 -17.25
CA GLN A 84 -16.42 18.06 -18.12
C GLN A 84 -16.28 17.59 -19.57
N ILE A 85 -17.42 17.33 -20.21
CA ILE A 85 -17.48 17.21 -21.66
C ILE A 85 -17.92 18.53 -22.25
N GLN A 86 -17.19 18.98 -23.27
CA GLN A 86 -17.68 19.97 -24.21
C GLN A 86 -18.25 19.21 -25.40
N ALA A 87 -19.55 19.35 -25.65
CA ALA A 87 -20.12 18.78 -26.87
C ALA A 87 -19.61 19.60 -28.07
N ALA A 88 -19.39 18.92 -29.20
CA ALA A 88 -18.91 19.58 -30.41
C ALA A 88 -19.90 20.69 -30.84
N PRO A 89 -19.41 21.86 -31.27
CA PRO A 89 -20.27 22.92 -31.77
C PRO A 89 -21.10 22.41 -32.94
N LYS A 90 -22.40 22.71 -32.93
CA LYS A 90 -23.33 22.34 -33.99
C LYS A 90 -23.64 23.57 -34.84
N PHE A 91 -23.77 23.37 -36.15
CA PHE A 91 -24.25 24.41 -37.06
C PHE A 91 -25.74 24.18 -37.31
N GLU A 92 -26.58 25.13 -36.89
CA GLU A 92 -28.02 25.13 -37.20
C GLU A 92 -28.37 26.47 -37.86
N ASN A 93 -28.98 26.42 -39.04
CA ASN A 93 -29.46 27.59 -39.80
C ASN A 93 -28.45 28.74 -39.91
N GLY A 94 -27.20 28.43 -40.23
CA GLY A 94 -26.12 29.43 -40.39
C GLY A 94 -25.56 30.00 -39.08
N THR A 95 -26.00 29.50 -37.92
CA THR A 95 -25.50 29.90 -36.60
C THR A 95 -24.71 28.78 -35.95
N VAL A 96 -23.58 29.11 -35.32
CA VAL A 96 -22.80 28.17 -34.51
C VAL A 96 -23.39 28.11 -33.10
N ILE A 97 -23.93 26.95 -32.74
CA ILE A 97 -24.39 26.65 -31.38
C ILE A 97 -23.25 25.95 -30.64
N VAL A 98 -22.64 26.63 -29.67
CA VAL A 98 -21.67 26.02 -28.76
C VAL A 98 -22.44 25.53 -27.52
N PRO A 99 -22.63 24.21 -27.35
CA PRO A 99 -23.33 23.69 -26.19
C PRO A 99 -22.52 23.93 -24.90
N ARG A 100 -23.22 24.27 -23.81
CA ARG A 100 -22.61 24.47 -22.50
C ARG A 100 -21.92 23.17 -22.03
N SER A 101 -20.77 23.30 -21.37
CA SER A 101 -20.10 22.13 -20.79
C SER A 101 -21.02 21.44 -19.78
N ARG A 102 -21.03 20.10 -19.83
CA ARG A 102 -21.78 19.28 -18.89
C ARG A 102 -20.81 18.45 -18.07
N LEU A 103 -21.05 18.39 -16.76
CA LEU A 103 -20.39 17.43 -15.89
C LEU A 103 -21.03 16.06 -16.10
N ILE A 104 -20.24 15.08 -16.52
CA ILE A 104 -20.62 13.68 -16.54
C ILE A 104 -19.98 12.99 -15.34
N LYS A 105 -20.74 12.12 -14.70
CA LYS A 105 -20.25 11.12 -13.75
C LYS A 105 -20.35 9.76 -14.42
N GLU A 106 -19.23 9.07 -14.57
CA GLU A 106 -19.15 7.76 -15.21
C GLU A 106 -18.18 6.87 -14.44
N GLU A 107 -18.46 5.58 -14.36
CA GLU A 107 -17.52 4.60 -13.84
C GLU A 107 -16.47 4.27 -14.90
N ARG A 108 -15.20 4.42 -14.54
CA ARG A 108 -14.08 4.14 -15.43
C ARG A 108 -13.09 3.20 -14.78
N PRO A 109 -12.49 2.28 -15.56
CA PRO A 109 -11.45 1.40 -15.06
C PRO A 109 -10.21 2.22 -14.69
N GLN A 110 -9.71 2.00 -13.49
CA GLN A 110 -8.54 2.66 -12.94
C GLN A 110 -7.43 1.64 -12.64
N ASN A 111 -6.18 2.10 -12.63
CA ASN A 111 -5.05 1.25 -12.27
C ASN A 111 -5.08 0.95 -10.76
N SER A 112 -5.46 -0.28 -10.41
CA SER A 112 -5.58 -0.77 -9.04
C SER A 112 -4.30 -1.36 -8.46
N THR A 113 -3.16 -1.23 -9.16
CA THR A 113 -1.87 -1.76 -8.70
C THR A 113 -1.49 -1.27 -7.30
N ALA A 114 -1.71 0.02 -7.00
CA ALA A 114 -1.40 0.57 -5.69
C ALA A 114 -2.28 -0.01 -4.57
N VAL A 115 -3.55 -0.33 -4.88
CA VAL A 115 -4.47 -0.97 -3.92
C VAL A 115 -4.03 -2.40 -3.66
N PHE A 116 -3.74 -3.19 -4.69
CA PHE A 116 -3.22 -4.56 -4.48
C PHE A 116 -1.92 -4.57 -3.69
N LEU A 117 -1.03 -3.61 -3.96
CA LEU A 117 0.21 -3.47 -3.22
C LEU A 117 -0.04 -3.15 -1.74
N HIS A 118 -1.00 -2.25 -1.45
CA HIS A 118 -1.42 -1.88 -0.11
C HIS A 118 -1.96 -3.10 0.66
N GLU A 119 -2.96 -3.77 0.11
CA GLU A 119 -3.60 -4.93 0.75
C GLU A 119 -2.61 -6.08 0.95
N THR A 120 -1.69 -6.29 -0.01
CA THR A 120 -0.68 -7.35 0.12
C THR A 120 0.35 -7.02 1.21
N ALA A 121 0.69 -5.75 1.40
CA ALA A 121 1.67 -5.35 2.40
C ALA A 121 1.22 -5.67 3.84
N HIS A 122 -0.09 -5.78 4.09
CA HIS A 122 -0.62 -6.24 5.39
C HIS A 122 -0.19 -7.68 5.73
N LEU A 123 0.06 -8.55 4.75
CA LEU A 123 0.60 -9.91 5.00
C LEU A 123 1.96 -9.88 5.72
N PHE A 124 2.69 -8.78 5.56
CA PHE A 124 3.99 -8.54 6.19
C PHE A 124 3.89 -7.65 7.44
N GLY A 125 2.69 -7.37 7.92
CA GLY A 125 2.43 -6.58 9.11
C GLY A 125 2.58 -5.07 8.91
N PHE A 126 2.47 -4.58 7.66
CA PHE A 126 2.53 -3.15 7.40
C PHE A 126 1.24 -2.49 7.93
N PRO A 127 1.34 -1.48 8.80
CA PRO A 127 0.18 -0.87 9.41
C PRO A 127 -0.42 0.23 8.53
N ASP A 128 -1.74 0.32 8.49
CA ASP A 128 -2.44 1.48 7.95
C ASP A 128 -2.05 2.79 8.63
N GLU A 129 -1.98 3.88 7.88
CA GLU A 129 -1.54 5.20 8.35
C GLU A 129 -2.67 6.24 8.37
N TYR A 130 -3.92 5.78 8.31
CA TYR A 130 -5.10 6.63 8.40
C TYR A 130 -5.85 6.35 9.71
N PHE A 131 -5.47 7.07 10.77
CA PHE A 131 -6.03 6.86 12.12
C PHE A 131 -7.57 6.99 12.18
N GLU A 132 -8.16 7.97 11.49
CA GLU A 132 -9.62 8.18 11.44
C GLU A 132 -10.37 6.98 10.80
N GLY A 133 -9.69 6.16 10.00
CA GLY A 133 -10.26 4.97 9.36
C GLY A 133 -9.87 3.65 10.01
N GLY A 134 -9.34 3.66 11.24
CA GLY A 134 -8.93 2.44 11.96
C GLY A 134 -7.47 2.05 11.78
N GLY A 135 -6.65 2.92 11.17
CA GLY A 135 -5.21 2.69 11.01
C GLY A 135 -4.41 2.83 12.30
N ALA A 136 -3.13 2.51 12.23
CA ALA A 136 -2.24 2.47 13.38
C ALA A 136 -2.01 3.84 14.03
N VAL A 137 -1.84 3.77 15.34
CA VAL A 137 -1.62 4.92 16.21
C VAL A 137 -0.18 5.38 16.12
N HIS A 138 0.05 6.67 15.82
CA HIS A 138 1.39 7.24 15.84
C HIS A 138 2.00 7.17 17.25
N LYS A 139 3.29 6.80 17.36
CA LYS A 139 4.00 6.56 18.64
C LYS A 139 3.91 7.67 19.68
N MET A 140 3.62 8.92 19.28
CA MET A 140 3.44 10.04 20.21
C MET A 140 2.21 9.89 21.11
N TYR A 141 1.22 9.10 20.68
CA TYR A 141 0.02 8.80 21.46
C TYR A 141 0.22 7.56 22.34
N ILE A 142 1.35 6.87 22.19
CA ILE A 142 1.74 5.73 23.01
C ILE A 142 2.62 6.26 24.13
N LYS A 143 2.14 6.12 25.36
CA LYS A 143 2.89 6.49 26.56
C LYS A 143 4.16 5.62 26.65
N PRO A 144 5.36 6.20 26.72
CA PRO A 144 6.61 5.44 26.59
C PRO A 144 6.83 4.45 27.74
N ASP A 145 6.33 4.76 28.92
CA ASP A 145 6.41 3.98 30.15
C ASP A 145 5.42 2.80 30.20
N THR A 146 4.20 3.00 29.68
CA THR A 146 3.09 2.04 29.81
C THR A 146 2.76 1.32 28.51
N GLN A 147 3.30 1.78 27.37
CA GLN A 147 2.92 1.34 26.03
C GLN A 147 1.41 1.45 25.76
N ALA A 148 0.69 2.27 26.56
CA ALA A 148 -0.74 2.46 26.47
C ALA A 148 -1.07 3.66 25.57
N VAL A 149 -2.16 3.54 24.81
CA VAL A 149 -2.72 4.65 24.03
C VAL A 149 -3.67 5.45 24.91
N ASP A 150 -3.48 6.76 24.96
CA ASP A 150 -4.44 7.65 25.62
C ASP A 150 -5.61 7.98 24.68
N ILE A 151 -6.67 7.18 24.77
CA ILE A 151 -7.88 7.36 23.94
C ILE A 151 -8.66 8.65 24.28
N HIS A 152 -8.30 9.34 25.36
CA HIS A 152 -8.89 10.62 25.74
C HIS A 152 -8.06 11.80 25.23
N PHE A 153 -6.88 11.56 24.66
CA PHE A 153 -6.10 12.60 24.02
C PHE A 153 -6.82 13.04 22.74
N PRO A 154 -7.38 14.28 22.70
CA PRO A 154 -8.10 14.73 21.54
C PRO A 154 -7.13 14.84 20.37
N GLU A 155 -7.48 14.16 19.27
CA GLU A 155 -6.67 14.20 18.07
C GLU A 155 -6.57 15.66 17.56
N PRO A 156 -5.35 16.21 17.38
CA PRO A 156 -5.20 17.54 16.85
C PRO A 156 -5.77 17.60 15.42
N LYS A 157 -6.68 18.55 15.17
CA LYS A 157 -7.44 18.62 13.90
C LYS A 157 -6.57 18.88 12.67
N ASP A 158 -5.41 19.52 12.85
CA ASP A 158 -4.48 19.98 11.80
C ASP A 158 -3.08 19.36 11.95
N ASP A 159 -2.98 18.07 12.28
CA ASP A 159 -1.69 17.39 12.30
C ASP A 159 -1.41 16.69 10.95
N TRP A 160 -0.19 16.86 10.42
CA TRP A 160 0.30 16.13 9.24
C TRP A 160 0.26 14.60 9.41
N LYS A 161 0.07 14.16 10.66
CA LYS A 161 -0.04 12.77 11.11
C LYS A 161 -1.42 12.14 10.88
N ARG A 162 -2.41 12.90 10.40
CA ARG A 162 -3.74 12.38 10.00
C ARG A 162 -3.75 11.74 8.61
N ARG A 163 -2.92 12.27 7.71
CA ARG A 163 -2.83 11.86 6.31
C ARG A 163 -1.43 12.14 5.80
N VAL A 164 -0.59 11.11 5.71
CA VAL A 164 0.63 11.22 4.91
C VAL A 164 0.28 10.77 3.51
N ASP A 165 -0.13 11.69 2.64
CA ASP A 165 -0.48 11.30 1.27
C ASP A 165 0.73 10.72 0.54
N GLY A 166 0.50 9.61 -0.17
CA GLY A 166 1.49 9.02 -1.07
C GLY A 166 2.45 8.02 -0.43
N GLN A 167 2.29 7.65 0.85
CA GLN A 167 2.89 6.43 1.38
C GLN A 167 2.06 5.19 1.02
N LEU A 168 2.67 4.01 1.05
CA LEU A 168 1.98 2.78 0.68
C LEU A 168 0.78 2.49 1.57
N MET A 169 0.91 2.66 2.89
CA MET A 169 -0.19 2.37 3.82
C MET A 169 -1.10 3.58 4.09
N SER A 170 -1.11 4.56 3.19
CA SER A 170 -1.85 5.80 3.32
C SER A 170 -2.87 5.98 2.18
N SER A 171 -3.44 7.18 2.07
CA SER A 171 -4.25 7.54 0.91
C SER A 171 -3.40 7.50 -0.37
N ALA A 172 -3.78 6.63 -1.32
CA ALA A 172 -3.13 6.53 -2.61
C ALA A 172 -3.26 7.85 -3.38
N VAL A 173 -2.13 8.34 -3.92
CA VAL A 173 -2.12 9.49 -4.82
C VAL A 173 -2.28 8.98 -6.26
N PRO A 174 -3.35 9.33 -6.98
CA PRO A 174 -3.57 8.85 -8.34
C PRO A 174 -2.37 9.12 -9.26
N GLY A 175 -1.95 8.11 -10.00
CA GLY A 175 -0.86 8.22 -10.97
C GLY A 175 0.56 8.30 -10.38
N LYS A 176 0.72 8.17 -9.06
CA LYS A 176 2.04 8.12 -8.41
C LYS A 176 2.25 6.78 -7.70
N MET A 177 3.46 6.25 -7.83
CA MET A 177 3.87 5.09 -7.04
C MET A 177 3.98 5.48 -5.56
N PRO A 178 3.43 4.66 -4.64
CA PRO A 178 3.50 4.96 -3.22
C PRO A 178 4.92 4.81 -2.69
N ILE A 179 5.30 5.67 -1.75
CA ILE A 179 6.55 5.58 -1.00
C ILE A 179 6.44 4.46 0.02
N ILE A 180 7.45 3.57 0.04
CA ILE A 180 7.59 2.55 1.09
C ILE A 180 8.67 3.04 2.06
N PRO A 181 8.32 3.57 3.25
CA PRO A 181 9.27 4.03 4.25
C PRO A 181 10.06 2.88 4.91
N PRO A 182 11.25 3.16 5.45
CA PRO A 182 12.09 2.14 6.09
C PRO A 182 11.46 1.55 7.36
N TYR A 183 10.59 2.30 8.05
CA TYR A 183 10.05 1.83 9.34
C TYR A 183 9.10 0.64 9.21
N TYR A 184 8.55 0.35 8.02
CA TYR A 184 7.81 -0.90 7.80
C TYR A 184 8.68 -2.15 7.93
N TYR A 185 10.01 -2.00 7.85
CA TYR A 185 10.96 -3.12 7.93
C TYR A 185 11.52 -3.33 9.35
N GLU A 186 11.10 -2.52 10.33
CA GLU A 186 11.62 -2.57 11.71
C GLU A 186 11.41 -3.93 12.38
N GLN A 187 10.27 -4.59 12.13
CA GLN A 187 10.01 -5.92 12.68
C GLN A 187 11.02 -6.95 12.17
N PHE A 188 11.40 -6.89 10.89
CA PHE A 188 12.43 -7.77 10.33
C PHE A 188 13.81 -7.50 10.92
N ARG A 189 14.17 -6.21 11.07
CA ARG A 189 15.43 -5.81 11.72
C ARG A 189 15.49 -6.36 13.15
N GLN A 190 14.44 -6.15 13.95
CA GLN A 190 14.36 -6.64 15.34
C GLN A 190 14.44 -8.17 15.42
N TYR A 191 13.73 -8.87 14.53
CA TYR A 191 13.80 -10.33 14.43
C TYR A 191 15.24 -10.79 14.15
N PHE A 192 15.92 -10.16 13.19
CA PHE A 192 17.27 -10.52 12.78
C PHE A 192 18.31 -10.20 13.87
N GLU A 193 18.18 -9.07 14.55
CA GLU A 193 19.00 -8.73 15.73
C GLU A 193 18.85 -9.79 16.83
N LYS A 194 17.61 -10.17 17.16
CA LYS A 194 17.35 -11.20 18.17
C LYS A 194 17.94 -12.55 17.79
N LYS A 195 17.95 -12.90 16.50
CA LYS A 195 18.47 -14.18 15.99
C LYS A 195 20.00 -14.22 15.93
N THR A 196 20.64 -13.10 15.60
CA THR A 196 22.08 -13.04 15.33
C THR A 196 22.89 -12.51 16.51
N GLY A 197 22.27 -11.81 17.46
CA GLY A 197 22.97 -11.11 18.54
C GLY A 197 23.77 -9.89 18.08
N VAL A 198 23.66 -9.50 16.81
CA VAL A 198 24.34 -8.35 16.20
C VAL A 198 23.32 -7.22 16.05
N ARG A 199 23.73 -5.97 16.24
CA ARG A 199 22.89 -4.80 15.92
C ARG A 199 22.88 -4.58 14.41
N TRP A 200 21.69 -4.37 13.83
CA TRP A 200 21.49 -4.17 12.40
C TRP A 200 20.82 -2.83 12.13
N THR A 201 21.09 -2.25 10.97
CA THR A 201 20.45 -1.03 10.46
C THR A 201 19.80 -1.32 9.12
N ILE A 202 18.60 -0.76 8.90
CA ILE A 202 17.91 -0.79 7.62
C ILE A 202 18.50 0.29 6.71
N LYS A 203 18.92 -0.10 5.51
CA LYS A 203 19.38 0.79 4.45
C LYS A 203 18.62 0.52 3.17
N LYS A 204 18.57 1.52 2.30
CA LYS A 204 17.95 1.45 0.99
C LYS A 204 19.06 1.31 -0.07
N LEU A 205 18.89 0.44 -1.06
CA LEU A 205 19.71 0.48 -2.26
C LEU A 205 19.55 1.88 -2.88
N GLY A 206 20.65 2.60 -3.07
CA GLY A 206 20.61 3.94 -3.65
C GLY A 206 20.02 3.90 -5.05
N ASN A 207 19.25 4.93 -5.40
CA ASN A 207 18.99 5.24 -6.81
C ASN A 207 20.25 5.79 -7.46
#